data_AF-A0A955WBW5-F1
#
_entry.id   AF-A0A955WBW5-F1
#
_cell.length_a   1.000
_cell.length_b   1.000
_cell.length_c   1.000
_cell.angle_alpha   90.00
_cell.angle_beta   90.00
_cell.angle_gamma   90.00
#
_symmetry.space_group_name_H-M   'P 1'
#
loop_
_entity.id
_entity.type
_entity.pdbx_description
1 polymer ?
#
loop_
_entity_poly.entity_id
_entity_poly.type
_entity_poly.pdbx_seq_one_letter_code
_entity_poly.pdbx_strand_id
1 'polypeptide(L)'
;MGLARTFTRFDPAWILYEDEHLVALNKPAGMPSQSARPESPDDARFRLSGFLDERAEAQGAPLGERGRDGRAYLGVHQRLDQETSGVLLFAKARAANPGLAEQFEGRQVEKRYVAWVAGDVTRLPASLRLEDVLVPGRDGRTEVLGSKDARGSRGRPPLQGASETRSAPGTAGAGRARGERGGPAAGAGQRAVTHVRRVKVEGHLALVDVRIETGRTHQIRAQLAARGFPLVGDTLYGGPPAPRLMLHAEELRLRHPLTGAALRLCAPALPDHLRLAGVAPERSPDALAEAFRAALRRAGARRYGLFVEHERGVTTAFRLLHEEGDGAPGLAVDVYDEHLLVHLRDEALAAHEDTLLSVLAELGPRGVYLKRRPKQSNTLADTRTEALAPERPAWGEPTDEPEVTVHEAGVPYRVRLGDGLSTGLFLDQRDNR
;
A
#
# COMPACT_ATOMS: atom_id res chain seq x y z
N MET A 1 15.83 7.52 20.84
CA MET A 1 15.81 7.57 19.37
C MET A 1 14.57 8.37 19.01
N GLY A 2 14.68 9.49 18.28
CA GLY A 2 13.53 10.37 18.04
C GLY A 2 12.53 9.76 17.05
N LEU A 3 11.26 10.15 17.16
CA LEU A 3 10.12 9.62 16.38
C LEU A 3 10.38 9.49 14.88
N ALA A 4 11.09 10.46 14.29
CA ALA A 4 11.42 10.49 12.86
C ALA A 4 12.30 9.31 12.40
N ARG A 5 13.16 8.80 13.30
CA ARG A 5 14.17 7.77 13.00
C ARG A 5 13.71 6.37 13.34
N THR A 6 12.52 6.22 13.92
CA THR A 6 12.03 4.97 14.49
C THR A 6 11.77 3.88 13.44
N PHE A 7 11.44 4.25 12.20
CA PHE A 7 11.16 3.30 11.13
C PHE A 7 12.32 3.21 10.15
N THR A 8 12.75 1.97 9.85
CA THR A 8 13.84 1.71 8.91
C THR A 8 13.44 2.08 7.48
N ARG A 9 14.37 2.71 6.74
CA ARG A 9 14.18 3.03 5.32
C ARG A 9 13.91 1.80 4.46
N PHE A 10 14.56 0.71 4.83
CA PHE A 10 14.47 -0.59 4.20
C PHE A 10 14.73 -1.65 5.26
N ASP A 11 13.95 -2.71 5.25
CA ASP A 11 14.16 -3.86 6.13
C ASP A 11 14.95 -4.94 5.36
N PRO A 12 16.19 -5.27 5.76
CA PRO A 12 17.00 -6.31 5.11
C PRO A 12 16.29 -7.67 5.04
N ALA A 13 15.37 -7.97 5.97
CA ALA A 13 14.61 -9.22 5.97
C ALA A 13 13.64 -9.33 4.78
N TRP A 14 13.43 -8.25 4.01
CA TRP A 14 12.68 -8.32 2.76
C TRP A 14 13.48 -8.95 1.62
N ILE A 15 14.81 -9.04 1.70
CA ILE A 15 15.61 -9.66 0.64
C ILE A 15 15.43 -11.19 0.69
N LEU A 16 14.82 -11.75 -0.36
CA LEU A 16 14.60 -13.19 -0.52
C LEU A 16 15.78 -13.88 -1.20
N TYR A 17 16.45 -13.16 -2.09
CA TYR A 17 17.55 -13.65 -2.90
C TYR A 17 18.40 -12.48 -3.35
N GLU A 18 19.72 -12.67 -3.36
CA GLU A 18 20.65 -11.69 -3.89
C GLU A 18 21.90 -12.38 -4.43
N ASP A 19 22.30 -12.04 -5.65
CA ASP A 19 23.60 -12.35 -6.21
C ASP A 19 24.22 -11.09 -6.87
N GLU A 20 25.24 -11.27 -7.71
CA GLU A 20 25.90 -10.18 -8.44
C GLU A 20 24.96 -9.47 -9.44
N HIS A 21 24.01 -10.19 -10.01
CA HIS A 21 23.20 -9.78 -11.16
C HIS A 21 21.74 -9.48 -10.81
N LEU A 22 21.22 -10.09 -9.76
CA LEU A 22 19.80 -10.12 -9.40
C LEU A 22 19.61 -9.87 -7.91
N VAL A 23 18.48 -9.25 -7.57
CA VAL A 23 17.96 -9.17 -6.20
C VAL A 23 16.45 -9.30 -6.22
N ALA A 24 15.92 -10.15 -5.35
CA ALA A 24 14.49 -10.39 -5.21
C ALA A 24 14.02 -10.01 -3.81
N LEU A 25 12.89 -9.31 -3.74
CA LEU A 25 12.28 -8.86 -2.51
C LEU A 25 10.97 -9.59 -2.21
N ASN A 26 10.67 -9.80 -0.94
CA ASN A 26 9.32 -9.93 -0.44
C ASN A 26 8.75 -8.52 -0.23
N LYS A 27 8.19 -7.94 -1.30
CA LYS A 27 7.64 -6.59 -1.24
C LYS A 27 6.47 -6.55 -0.25
N PRO A 28 6.46 -5.65 0.75
CA PRO A 28 5.30 -5.48 1.62
C PRO A 28 4.10 -4.88 0.86
N ALA A 29 2.87 -5.05 1.39
CA ALA A 29 1.73 -4.24 0.92
C ALA A 29 1.90 -2.78 1.27
N GLY A 30 1.25 -1.93 0.49
CA GLY A 30 1.26 -0.48 0.66
C GLY A 30 2.50 0.19 0.07
N MET A 31 3.49 -0.58 -0.39
CA MET A 31 4.69 -0.06 -1.05
C MET A 31 4.57 -0.19 -2.57
N PRO A 32 4.63 0.91 -3.35
CA PRO A 32 4.70 0.84 -4.81
C PRO A 32 5.98 0.11 -5.28
N SER A 33 5.92 -0.64 -6.38
CA SER A 33 7.15 -1.14 -7.03
C SER A 33 7.99 -0.01 -7.63
N GLN A 34 7.31 1.01 -8.16
CA GLN A 34 7.87 2.26 -8.69
C GLN A 34 6.86 3.37 -8.44
N SER A 35 7.35 4.52 -7.97
CA SER A 35 6.58 5.70 -7.63
C SER A 35 5.96 6.33 -8.87
N ALA A 36 4.74 6.85 -8.71
CA ALA A 36 4.11 7.73 -9.69
C ALA A 36 4.58 9.19 -9.58
N ARG A 37 5.33 9.52 -8.52
CA ARG A 37 5.90 10.84 -8.19
C ARG A 37 7.44 10.75 -8.26
N PRO A 38 8.06 11.00 -9.42
CA PRO A 38 9.52 10.93 -9.58
C PRO A 38 10.29 11.94 -8.73
N GLU A 39 9.65 13.05 -8.35
CA GLU A 39 10.20 14.15 -7.56
C GLU A 39 10.37 13.82 -6.07
N SER A 40 9.56 12.91 -5.55
CA SER A 40 9.65 12.41 -4.18
C SER A 40 9.37 10.91 -4.15
N PRO A 41 10.31 10.08 -4.68
CA PRO A 41 10.08 8.66 -4.84
C PRO A 41 10.16 7.96 -3.47
N ASP A 42 9.07 7.29 -3.10
CA ASP A 42 9.03 6.37 -1.97
C ASP A 42 8.49 5.01 -2.41
N ASP A 43 9.33 4.24 -3.09
CA ASP A 43 8.99 2.95 -3.68
C ASP A 43 10.06 1.88 -3.39
N ALA A 44 9.74 0.63 -3.72
CA ALA A 44 10.62 -0.51 -3.46
C ALA A 44 11.99 -0.37 -4.14
N ARG A 45 12.06 0.17 -5.36
CA ARG A 45 13.32 0.40 -6.09
C ARG A 45 14.15 1.49 -5.39
N PHE A 46 13.52 2.59 -5.00
CA PHE A 46 14.19 3.71 -4.35
C PHE A 46 14.76 3.31 -2.99
N ARG A 47 13.95 2.64 -2.16
CA ARG A 47 14.38 2.17 -0.84
C ARG A 47 15.49 1.13 -0.93
N LEU A 48 15.37 0.16 -1.85
CA LEU A 48 16.40 -0.86 -2.05
C LEU A 48 17.71 -0.24 -2.56
N SER A 49 17.67 0.66 -3.53
CA SER A 49 18.91 1.27 -4.05
C SER A 49 19.64 2.10 -2.99
N GLY A 50 18.89 2.83 -2.14
CA GLY A 50 19.46 3.53 -0.98
C GLY A 50 20.10 2.56 0.02
N PHE A 51 19.40 1.48 0.37
CA PHE A 51 19.95 0.45 1.26
C PHE A 51 21.22 -0.19 0.72
N LEU A 52 21.28 -0.51 -0.58
CA LEU A 52 22.46 -1.10 -1.19
C LEU A 52 23.66 -0.16 -1.16
N ASP A 53 23.44 1.15 -1.38
CA ASP A 53 24.49 2.17 -1.27
C ASP A 53 24.99 2.29 0.17
N GLU A 54 24.08 2.45 1.14
CA GLU A 54 24.41 2.55 2.57
C GLU A 54 25.14 1.29 3.06
N ARG A 55 24.74 0.09 2.62
CA ARG A 55 25.38 -1.18 2.95
C ARG A 55 26.79 -1.28 2.37
N ALA A 56 27.01 -0.85 1.12
CA ALA A 56 28.32 -0.89 0.49
C ALA A 56 29.30 0.06 1.20
N GLU A 57 28.85 1.28 1.53
CA GLU A 57 29.62 2.26 2.28
C GLU A 57 30.01 1.73 3.67
N ALA A 58 29.05 1.18 4.42
CA ALA A 58 29.30 0.60 5.75
C ALA A 58 30.29 -0.57 5.72
N GLN A 59 30.39 -1.28 4.60
CA GLN A 59 31.31 -2.41 4.42
C GLN A 59 32.65 -2.02 3.80
N GLY A 60 32.84 -0.74 3.40
CA GLY A 60 34.00 -0.32 2.61
C GLY A 60 34.11 -1.04 1.26
N ALA A 61 32.99 -1.56 0.76
CA ALA A 61 32.92 -2.30 -0.49
C ALA A 61 32.78 -1.34 -1.68
N PRO A 62 33.27 -1.70 -2.89
CA PRO A 62 33.04 -0.89 -4.07
C PRO A 62 31.54 -0.77 -4.37
N LEU A 63 31.13 0.44 -4.74
CA LEU A 63 29.77 0.68 -5.23
C LEU A 63 29.54 -0.15 -6.50
N GLY A 64 28.38 -0.81 -6.59
CA GLY A 64 27.96 -1.50 -7.81
C GLY A 64 27.67 -0.54 -8.97
N GLU A 65 27.18 -1.08 -10.09
CA GLU A 65 26.75 -0.27 -11.22
C GLU A 65 25.80 0.86 -10.79
N ARG A 66 25.93 2.05 -11.40
CA ARG A 66 25.11 3.22 -11.07
C ARG A 66 23.94 3.41 -12.02
N GLY A 67 22.80 3.79 -11.47
CA GLY A 67 21.65 4.32 -12.18
C GLY A 67 21.86 5.76 -12.65
N ARG A 68 20.92 6.27 -13.46
CA ARG A 68 20.93 7.68 -13.91
C ARG A 68 20.65 8.66 -12.77
N ASP A 69 19.97 8.20 -11.74
CA ASP A 69 19.71 8.89 -10.48
C ASP A 69 20.93 8.88 -9.55
N GLY A 70 22.07 8.36 -10.03
CA GLY A 70 23.31 8.31 -9.26
C GLY A 70 23.27 7.33 -8.11
N ARG A 71 22.25 6.46 -7.98
CA ARG A 71 22.12 5.40 -6.93
C ARG A 71 22.53 4.03 -7.46
N ALA A 72 22.57 3.01 -6.60
CA ALA A 72 22.71 1.62 -7.04
C ALA A 72 21.72 1.28 -8.17
N TYR A 73 22.24 0.68 -9.25
CA TYR A 73 21.46 0.32 -10.41
C TYR A 73 20.48 -0.80 -10.09
N LEU A 74 19.21 -0.56 -10.45
CA LEU A 74 18.12 -1.54 -10.36
C LEU A 74 17.28 -1.47 -11.63
N GLY A 75 17.47 -2.45 -12.53
CA GLY A 75 16.67 -2.65 -13.73
C GLY A 75 15.34 -3.32 -13.40
N VAL A 76 14.26 -2.89 -14.04
CA VAL A 76 12.89 -3.32 -13.72
C VAL A 76 12.23 -4.00 -14.90
N HIS A 77 11.80 -5.25 -14.70
CA HIS A 77 11.10 -6.08 -15.70
C HIS A 77 9.72 -6.56 -15.23
N GLN A 78 9.39 -6.28 -13.97
CA GLN A 78 8.14 -6.65 -13.32
C GLN A 78 7.67 -5.49 -12.43
N ARG A 79 6.35 -5.37 -12.26
CA ARG A 79 5.75 -4.53 -11.22
C ARG A 79 4.69 -5.34 -10.49
N LEU A 80 4.50 -5.03 -9.22
CA LEU A 80 3.34 -5.41 -8.43
C LEU A 80 2.56 -4.14 -8.09
N ASP A 81 1.24 -4.27 -7.97
CA ASP A 81 0.42 -3.18 -7.44
C ASP A 81 0.89 -2.80 -6.03
N GLN A 82 0.65 -1.56 -5.62
CA GLN A 82 1.05 -1.05 -4.30
C GLN A 82 0.58 -1.97 -3.16
N GLU A 83 -0.67 -2.41 -3.20
CA GLU A 83 -1.27 -3.28 -2.18
C GLU A 83 -0.94 -4.77 -2.33
N THR A 84 -0.41 -5.20 -3.48
CA THR A 84 0.00 -6.60 -3.71
C THR A 84 1.33 -6.85 -3.02
N SER A 85 1.47 -7.90 -2.22
CA SER A 85 2.77 -8.26 -1.62
C SER A 85 3.46 -9.40 -2.34
N GLY A 86 4.68 -9.73 -1.93
CA GLY A 86 5.38 -10.93 -2.39
C GLY A 86 6.55 -10.64 -3.34
N VAL A 87 6.93 -11.65 -4.12
CA VAL A 87 8.15 -11.66 -4.92
C VAL A 87 8.19 -10.55 -5.96
N LEU A 88 9.16 -9.64 -5.82
CA LEU A 88 9.51 -8.60 -6.78
C LEU A 88 11.00 -8.71 -7.14
N LEU A 89 11.32 -8.90 -8.42
CA LEU A 89 12.69 -9.07 -8.91
C LEU A 89 13.24 -7.78 -9.55
N PHE A 90 14.50 -7.46 -9.26
CA PHE A 90 15.28 -6.41 -9.90
C PHE A 90 16.59 -6.96 -10.47
N ALA A 91 17.05 -6.35 -11.56
CA ALA A 91 18.41 -6.54 -12.08
C ALA A 91 19.38 -5.60 -11.36
N LYS A 92 20.42 -6.13 -10.72
CA LYS A 92 21.53 -5.36 -10.13
C LYS A 92 22.62 -4.97 -11.13
N ALA A 93 22.71 -5.70 -12.24
CA ALA A 93 23.70 -5.47 -13.29
C ALA A 93 23.03 -5.24 -14.65
N ARG A 94 23.59 -4.36 -15.49
CA ARG A 94 23.01 -4.05 -16.81
C ARG A 94 23.00 -5.26 -17.72
N ALA A 95 24.02 -6.11 -17.59
CA ALA A 95 24.17 -7.35 -18.34
C ALA A 95 22.97 -8.31 -18.16
N ALA A 96 22.25 -8.24 -17.03
CA ALA A 96 21.08 -9.09 -16.77
C ALA A 96 19.82 -8.67 -17.55
N ASN A 97 19.73 -7.42 -18.01
CA ASN A 97 18.49 -6.92 -18.60
C ASN A 97 18.05 -7.62 -19.89
N PRO A 98 18.92 -7.90 -20.88
CA PRO A 98 18.49 -8.56 -22.10
C PRO A 98 17.84 -9.92 -21.84
N GLY A 99 18.48 -10.76 -21.01
CA GLY A 99 17.96 -12.09 -20.67
C GLY A 99 16.71 -12.06 -19.79
N LEU A 100 16.53 -11.04 -18.95
CA LEU A 100 15.27 -10.85 -18.23
C LEU A 100 14.16 -10.35 -19.16
N ALA A 101 14.44 -9.36 -20.01
CA ALA A 101 13.48 -8.81 -20.96
C ALA A 101 12.94 -9.92 -21.88
N GLU A 102 13.83 -10.73 -22.46
CA GLU A 102 13.45 -11.86 -23.30
C GLU A 102 12.51 -12.84 -22.57
N GLN A 103 12.82 -13.20 -21.32
CA GLN A 103 12.00 -14.13 -20.56
C GLN A 103 10.64 -13.54 -20.17
N PHE A 104 10.59 -12.26 -19.76
CA PHE A 104 9.34 -11.60 -19.36
C PHE A 104 8.44 -11.30 -20.58
N GLU A 105 9.00 -10.76 -21.67
CA GLU A 105 8.29 -10.48 -22.92
C GLU A 105 7.84 -11.77 -23.62
N GLY A 106 8.72 -12.78 -23.62
CA GLY A 106 8.47 -14.12 -24.14
C GLY A 106 7.58 -15.00 -23.27
N ARG A 107 7.12 -14.50 -22.10
CA ARG A 107 6.25 -15.23 -21.15
C ARG A 107 6.83 -16.56 -20.65
N GLN A 108 8.15 -16.64 -20.55
CA GLN A 108 8.87 -17.79 -20.04
C GLN A 108 8.93 -17.79 -18.50
N VAL A 109 8.65 -16.64 -17.87
CA VAL A 109 8.60 -16.49 -16.42
C VAL A 109 7.26 -16.98 -15.86
N GLU A 110 7.30 -17.99 -15.01
CA GLU A 110 6.12 -18.44 -14.28
C GLU A 110 5.89 -17.56 -13.06
N LYS A 111 4.67 -16.99 -12.98
CA LYS A 111 4.26 -16.13 -11.88
C LYS A 111 3.07 -16.75 -11.18
N ARG A 112 3.23 -17.12 -9.92
CA ARG A 112 2.19 -17.74 -9.08
C ARG A 112 1.86 -16.83 -7.91
N TYR A 113 0.57 -16.62 -7.73
CA TYR A 113 -0.03 -15.80 -6.70
C TYR A 113 -0.98 -16.64 -5.87
N VAL A 114 -1.22 -16.18 -4.65
CA VAL A 114 -2.27 -16.69 -3.78
C VAL A 114 -3.17 -15.51 -3.41
N ALA A 115 -4.48 -15.74 -3.41
CA ALA A 115 -5.46 -14.73 -3.05
C ALA A 115 -6.63 -15.29 -2.25
N TRP A 116 -7.19 -14.48 -1.37
CA TRP A 116 -8.51 -14.72 -0.79
C TRP A 116 -9.57 -13.98 -1.60
N VAL A 117 -10.62 -14.68 -2.00
CA VAL A 117 -11.78 -14.11 -2.70
C VAL A 117 -13.05 -14.31 -1.89
N ALA A 118 -14.01 -13.41 -2.08
CA ALA A 118 -15.34 -13.48 -1.50
C ALA A 118 -16.42 -13.70 -2.57
N GLY A 119 -17.69 -13.60 -2.19
CA GLY A 119 -18.85 -13.78 -3.08
C GLY A 119 -19.52 -15.14 -2.87
N ASP A 120 -20.31 -15.60 -3.84
CA ASP A 120 -20.89 -16.95 -3.81
C ASP A 120 -19.84 -17.99 -4.21
N VAL A 121 -18.86 -18.20 -3.34
CA VAL A 121 -17.70 -19.08 -3.55
C VAL A 121 -18.08 -20.56 -3.75
N THR A 122 -19.32 -20.92 -3.44
CA THR A 122 -19.87 -22.25 -3.77
C THR A 122 -19.96 -22.46 -5.28
N ARG A 123 -20.16 -21.37 -6.05
CA ARG A 123 -20.18 -21.35 -7.52
C ARG A 123 -18.81 -21.20 -8.16
N LEU A 124 -17.75 -20.98 -7.37
CA LEU A 124 -16.39 -20.88 -7.90
C LEU A 124 -15.92 -22.28 -8.35
N PRO A 125 -15.63 -22.51 -9.64
CA PRO A 125 -15.16 -23.81 -10.11
C PRO A 125 -13.83 -24.22 -9.47
N ALA A 126 -13.53 -25.52 -9.46
CA ALA A 126 -12.24 -26.02 -8.98
C ALA A 126 -11.05 -25.44 -9.77
N SER A 127 -11.24 -25.24 -11.08
CA SER A 127 -10.32 -24.52 -11.94
C SER A 127 -11.07 -23.62 -12.92
N LEU A 128 -10.52 -22.44 -13.18
CA LEU A 128 -11.12 -21.39 -13.99
C LEU A 128 -10.02 -20.70 -14.80
N ARG A 129 -10.18 -20.63 -16.12
CA ARG A 129 -9.32 -19.84 -17.01
C ARG A 129 -10.05 -18.57 -17.43
N LEU A 130 -9.42 -17.43 -17.18
CA LEU A 130 -9.93 -16.10 -17.47
C LEU A 130 -9.13 -15.51 -18.61
N GLU A 131 -9.78 -15.31 -19.75
CA GLU A 131 -9.20 -14.63 -20.91
C GLU A 131 -10.08 -13.43 -21.26
N ASP A 132 -9.55 -12.24 -21.01
CA ASP A 132 -10.28 -10.98 -21.15
C ASP A 132 -9.43 -9.94 -21.87
N VAL A 133 -10.09 -8.92 -22.41
CA VAL A 133 -9.42 -7.69 -22.84
C VAL A 133 -9.57 -6.66 -21.75
N LEU A 134 -8.44 -6.16 -21.24
CA LEU A 134 -8.40 -5.18 -20.16
C LEU A 134 -8.14 -3.78 -20.72
N VAL A 135 -8.93 -2.82 -20.28
CA VAL A 135 -8.76 -1.39 -20.63
C VAL A 135 -8.56 -0.55 -19.38
N PRO A 136 -7.82 0.56 -19.48
CA PRO A 136 -7.87 1.61 -18.46
C PRO A 136 -9.30 2.13 -18.34
N GLY A 137 -9.87 2.07 -17.15
CA GLY A 137 -11.13 2.68 -16.77
C GLY A 137 -10.94 4.08 -16.19
N ARG A 138 -12.03 4.67 -15.69
CA ARG A 138 -11.96 5.93 -14.92
C ARG A 138 -11.38 5.68 -13.53
N ASP A 139 -10.81 6.71 -12.90
CA ASP A 139 -10.34 6.69 -11.52
C ASP A 139 -9.21 5.67 -11.21
N GLY A 140 -8.37 5.37 -12.21
CA GLY A 140 -7.24 4.44 -12.05
C GLY A 140 -7.64 2.95 -11.99
N ARG A 141 -8.92 2.63 -12.23
CA ARG A 141 -9.40 1.24 -12.34
C ARG A 141 -9.04 0.64 -13.69
N THR A 142 -8.89 -0.67 -13.74
CA THR A 142 -8.89 -1.46 -14.98
C THR A 142 -10.23 -2.15 -15.14
N GLU A 143 -10.81 -2.06 -16.33
CA GLU A 143 -12.11 -2.64 -16.69
C GLU A 143 -11.93 -3.84 -17.62
N VAL A 144 -12.83 -4.82 -17.48
CA VAL A 144 -12.91 -6.01 -18.32
C VAL A 144 -13.89 -5.75 -19.45
N LEU A 145 -13.40 -5.65 -20.68
CA LEU A 145 -14.25 -5.59 -21.87
C LEU A 145 -14.80 -6.98 -22.18
N GLY A 146 -16.13 -7.12 -22.17
CA GLY A 146 -16.81 -8.28 -22.77
C GLY A 146 -17.42 -9.31 -21.83
N SER A 147 -17.71 -9.02 -20.56
CA SER A 147 -18.60 -9.88 -19.75
C SER A 147 -20.08 -9.62 -20.06
N LYS A 148 -20.52 -9.84 -21.31
CA LYS A 148 -21.94 -10.07 -21.56
C LYS A 148 -22.25 -11.52 -21.19
N ASP A 149 -22.60 -11.73 -19.91
CA ASP A 149 -23.65 -12.65 -19.46
C ASP A 149 -23.69 -12.76 -17.92
N ALA A 150 -24.61 -12.00 -17.30
CA ALA A 150 -25.53 -12.44 -16.23
C ALA A 150 -26.27 -11.24 -15.60
N ARG A 151 -27.39 -10.86 -16.23
CA ARG A 151 -28.61 -10.23 -15.65
C ARG A 151 -28.45 -9.23 -14.48
N GLY A 152 -28.59 -7.94 -14.84
CA GLY A 152 -29.56 -7.05 -14.20
C GLY A 152 -29.04 -6.04 -13.16
N SER A 153 -28.67 -4.85 -13.61
CA SER A 153 -29.00 -3.63 -12.85
C SER A 153 -29.38 -2.50 -13.80
N ARG A 154 -30.60 -2.00 -13.61
CA ARG A 154 -31.25 -0.93 -14.36
C ARG A 154 -30.40 0.34 -14.32
N GLY A 155 -29.95 0.82 -15.48
CA GLY A 155 -29.44 2.17 -15.63
C GLY A 155 -30.57 3.17 -15.36
N ARG A 156 -30.34 4.10 -14.43
CA ARG A 156 -31.12 5.34 -14.36
C ARG A 156 -30.81 6.18 -15.61
N PRO A 157 -31.81 6.81 -16.24
CA PRO A 157 -31.58 7.59 -17.44
C PRO A 157 -30.78 8.87 -17.11
N PRO A 158 -29.91 9.35 -18.01
CA PRO A 158 -29.24 10.62 -17.82
C PRO A 158 -30.25 11.76 -18.04
N LEU A 159 -30.23 12.72 -17.11
CA LEU A 159 -30.92 14.00 -17.24
C LEU A 159 -30.32 14.76 -18.43
N GLN A 160 -31.21 15.15 -19.34
CA GLN A 160 -30.93 16.05 -20.46
C GLN A 160 -30.60 17.44 -19.92
N GLY A 161 -29.53 18.02 -20.44
CA GLY A 161 -29.17 19.42 -20.28
C GLY A 161 -28.38 19.84 -21.51
N ALA A 162 -29.09 20.35 -22.50
CA ALA A 162 -28.53 20.92 -23.71
C ALA A 162 -27.74 22.20 -23.41
N SER A 163 -26.61 22.36 -24.08
CA SER A 163 -26.20 23.67 -24.60
C SER A 163 -25.28 23.47 -25.78
N GLU A 164 -25.80 23.85 -26.93
CA GLU A 164 -25.09 24.06 -28.17
C GLU A 164 -23.98 25.11 -27.98
N THR A 165 -22.89 25.00 -28.73
CA THR A 165 -22.27 26.15 -29.41
C THR A 165 -21.37 25.65 -30.54
N ARG A 166 -21.34 26.44 -31.61
CA ARG A 166 -21.06 26.08 -32.99
C ARG A 166 -19.56 26.08 -33.34
N SER A 167 -19.26 25.33 -34.40
CA SER A 167 -18.13 25.34 -35.35
C SER A 167 -17.64 26.76 -35.73
N ALA A 168 -16.41 27.04 -36.22
CA ALA A 168 -15.64 26.40 -37.30
C ALA A 168 -14.17 26.99 -37.39
N PRO A 169 -13.39 26.93 -38.49
CA PRO A 169 -12.15 26.13 -38.59
C PRO A 169 -10.86 26.88 -39.06
N GLY A 170 -9.73 26.16 -39.14
CA GLY A 170 -8.49 26.54 -39.83
C GLY A 170 -7.25 26.34 -38.94
N THR A 171 -6.08 25.85 -39.38
CA THR A 171 -5.50 25.57 -40.69
C THR A 171 -4.34 24.58 -40.52
N ALA A 172 -4.07 23.80 -41.57
CA ALA A 172 -3.01 22.81 -41.65
C ALA A 172 -1.59 23.41 -41.58
N GLY A 173 -0.67 22.67 -40.93
CA GLY A 173 0.77 22.91 -40.97
C GLY A 173 1.52 21.58 -40.87
N ALA A 174 2.14 21.17 -41.97
CA ALA A 174 2.93 19.96 -42.09
C ALA A 174 4.26 20.06 -41.32
N GLY A 175 4.64 19.01 -40.59
CA GLY A 175 5.92 18.92 -39.88
C GLY A 175 6.34 17.46 -39.70
N ARG A 176 7.58 17.16 -40.12
CA ARG A 176 8.14 15.83 -40.42
C ARG A 176 8.36 14.90 -39.21
N ALA A 177 8.30 13.61 -39.51
CA ALA A 177 8.51 12.46 -38.66
C ALA A 177 9.84 12.44 -37.89
N ARG A 178 9.76 12.06 -36.61
CA ARG A 178 10.84 11.40 -35.85
C ARG A 178 10.26 10.15 -35.20
N GLY A 179 10.94 9.02 -35.40
CA GLY A 179 10.50 7.71 -34.95
C GLY A 179 10.45 7.60 -33.43
N GLU A 180 9.24 7.60 -32.89
CA GLU A 180 8.95 7.13 -31.55
C GLU A 180 8.68 5.62 -31.61
N ARG A 181 9.44 4.84 -30.85
CA ARG A 181 9.15 3.43 -30.61
C ARG A 181 7.86 3.38 -29.81
N GLY A 182 6.78 2.98 -30.46
CA GLY A 182 5.44 2.95 -29.88
C GLY A 182 5.36 2.04 -28.66
N GLY A 183 5.19 2.64 -27.49
CA GLY A 183 4.41 2.01 -26.44
C GLY A 183 2.97 1.79 -26.93
N PRO A 184 2.22 0.84 -26.36
CA PRO A 184 0.85 0.60 -26.79
C PRO A 184 0.04 1.90 -26.71
N ALA A 185 -0.66 2.22 -27.80
CA ALA A 185 -1.49 3.42 -27.91
C ALA A 185 -2.43 3.55 -26.71
N ALA A 186 -2.45 4.73 -26.08
CA ALA A 186 -3.39 5.06 -25.03
C ALA A 186 -4.83 4.86 -25.55
N GLY A 187 -5.52 3.84 -25.05
CA GLY A 187 -6.90 3.50 -25.41
C GLY A 187 -7.13 2.11 -26.02
N ALA A 188 -6.08 1.38 -26.43
CA ALA A 188 -6.25 0.02 -26.95
C ALA A 188 -6.25 -1.02 -25.81
N GLY A 189 -7.31 -1.82 -25.72
CA GLY A 189 -7.42 -2.90 -24.74
C GLY A 189 -6.32 -3.95 -24.91
N GLN A 190 -5.85 -4.51 -23.79
CA GLN A 190 -4.76 -5.47 -23.75
C GLN A 190 -5.27 -6.85 -23.33
N ARG A 191 -4.95 -7.89 -24.11
CA ARG A 191 -5.29 -9.26 -23.75
C ARG A 191 -4.63 -9.66 -22.43
N ALA A 192 -5.42 -10.29 -21.57
CA ALA A 192 -5.01 -10.77 -20.26
C ALA A 192 -5.47 -12.21 -20.04
N VAL A 193 -4.54 -13.07 -19.61
CA VAL A 193 -4.82 -14.48 -19.33
C VAL A 193 -4.40 -14.83 -17.91
N THR A 194 -5.37 -15.34 -17.15
CA THR A 194 -5.24 -15.71 -15.74
C THR A 194 -5.83 -17.10 -15.52
N HIS A 195 -5.08 -17.98 -14.88
CA HIS A 195 -5.53 -19.31 -14.47
C HIS A 195 -5.73 -19.31 -12.97
N VAL A 196 -6.90 -19.78 -12.53
CA VAL A 196 -7.31 -19.80 -11.13
C VAL A 196 -7.61 -21.23 -10.75
N ARG A 197 -7.13 -21.66 -9.59
CA ARG A 197 -7.46 -22.96 -8.98
C ARG A 197 -7.92 -22.71 -7.56
N ARG A 198 -9.13 -23.18 -7.23
CA ARG A 198 -9.66 -23.11 -5.88
C ARG A 198 -8.89 -24.09 -5.00
N VAL A 199 -8.24 -23.58 -3.95
CA VAL A 199 -7.47 -24.37 -3.00
C VAL A 199 -8.39 -24.88 -1.90
N LYS A 200 -9.14 -23.96 -1.27
CA LYS A 200 -10.13 -24.30 -0.25
C LYS A 200 -11.24 -23.25 -0.14
N VAL A 201 -12.31 -23.62 0.55
CA VAL A 201 -13.45 -22.77 0.88
C VAL A 201 -13.62 -22.73 2.39
N GLU A 202 -13.81 -21.53 2.93
CA GLU A 202 -14.07 -21.28 4.35
C GLU A 202 -15.21 -20.29 4.49
N GLY A 203 -16.40 -20.78 4.85
CA GLY A 203 -17.62 -19.97 4.89
C GLY A 203 -17.93 -19.34 3.53
N HIS A 204 -17.95 -18.01 3.47
CA HIS A 204 -18.21 -17.22 2.25
C HIS A 204 -16.93 -16.78 1.53
N LEU A 205 -15.78 -17.37 1.91
CA LEU A 205 -14.48 -17.05 1.35
C LEU A 205 -13.86 -18.27 0.68
N ALA A 206 -12.97 -18.04 -0.28
CA ALA A 206 -12.15 -19.08 -0.87
C ALA A 206 -10.70 -18.62 -1.02
N LEU A 207 -9.78 -19.53 -0.70
CA LEU A 207 -8.37 -19.39 -1.02
C LEU A 207 -8.16 -19.90 -2.45
N VAL A 208 -7.56 -19.08 -3.30
CA VAL A 208 -7.27 -19.41 -4.70
C VAL A 208 -5.79 -19.30 -5.01
N ASP A 209 -5.30 -20.25 -5.79
CA ASP A 209 -4.00 -20.25 -6.44
C ASP A 209 -4.19 -19.64 -7.84
N VAL A 210 -3.36 -18.66 -8.20
CA VAL A 210 -3.51 -17.89 -9.43
C VAL A 210 -2.19 -17.88 -10.18
N ARG A 211 -2.22 -18.24 -11.47
CA ARG A 211 -1.08 -18.11 -12.39
C ARG A 211 -1.43 -17.15 -13.52
N ILE A 212 -0.52 -16.26 -13.87
CA ILE A 212 -0.74 -15.29 -14.95
C ILE A 212 0.27 -15.49 -16.07
N GLU A 213 -0.20 -15.49 -17.31
CA GLU A 213 0.68 -15.49 -18.48
C GLU A 213 1.11 -14.04 -18.79
N THR A 214 0.14 -13.13 -18.73
CA THR A 214 0.33 -11.68 -18.94
C THR A 214 0.57 -10.95 -17.62
N GLY A 215 0.92 -9.66 -17.67
CA GLY A 215 1.13 -8.83 -16.48
C GLY A 215 0.52 -7.44 -16.66
N ARG A 216 -0.81 -7.37 -16.78
CA ARG A 216 -1.53 -6.10 -16.95
C ARG A 216 -1.88 -5.48 -15.59
N THR A 217 -2.02 -4.15 -15.57
CA THR A 217 -2.45 -3.41 -14.37
C THR A 217 -3.74 -4.00 -13.80
N HIS A 218 -3.77 -4.25 -12.49
CA HIS A 218 -4.93 -4.81 -11.77
C HIS A 218 -5.53 -6.09 -12.36
N GLN A 219 -4.78 -6.86 -13.19
CA GLN A 219 -5.30 -7.98 -13.97
C GLN A 219 -6.12 -8.98 -13.14
N ILE A 220 -5.50 -9.54 -12.09
CA ILE A 220 -6.13 -10.55 -11.23
C ILE A 220 -7.38 -9.97 -10.55
N ARG A 221 -7.26 -8.73 -10.05
CA ARG A 221 -8.30 -8.02 -9.30
C ARG A 221 -9.54 -7.78 -10.15
N ALA A 222 -9.35 -7.17 -11.32
CA ALA A 222 -10.41 -6.84 -12.25
C ALA A 222 -11.12 -8.09 -12.79
N GLN A 223 -10.35 -9.10 -13.21
CA GLN A 223 -10.93 -10.32 -13.80
C GLN A 223 -11.75 -11.12 -12.79
N LEU A 224 -11.26 -11.30 -11.56
CA LEU A 224 -11.99 -12.04 -10.52
C LEU A 224 -13.23 -11.28 -10.03
N ALA A 225 -13.13 -9.97 -9.83
CA ALA A 225 -14.28 -9.13 -9.47
C ALA A 225 -15.38 -9.17 -10.55
N ALA A 226 -15.01 -9.14 -11.84
CA ALA A 226 -15.96 -9.27 -12.95
C ALA A 226 -16.70 -10.61 -12.97
N ARG A 227 -16.15 -11.67 -12.36
CA ARG A 227 -16.84 -12.97 -12.17
C ARG A 227 -17.66 -13.05 -10.87
N GLY A 228 -17.74 -11.97 -10.10
CA GLY A 228 -18.42 -11.96 -8.80
C GLY A 228 -17.58 -12.52 -7.66
N PHE A 229 -16.25 -12.65 -7.85
CA PHE A 229 -15.32 -13.13 -6.83
C PHE A 229 -14.29 -12.06 -6.44
N PRO A 230 -14.70 -10.89 -5.92
CA PRO A 230 -13.77 -9.83 -5.59
C PRO A 230 -12.79 -10.29 -4.50
N LEU A 231 -11.56 -9.76 -4.54
CA LEU A 231 -10.52 -10.12 -3.59
C LEU A 231 -10.83 -9.50 -2.22
N VAL A 232 -10.56 -10.23 -1.15
CA VAL A 232 -10.70 -9.72 0.21
C VAL A 232 -9.71 -8.57 0.45
N GLY A 233 -10.19 -7.47 1.04
CA GLY A 233 -9.43 -6.23 1.24
C GLY A 233 -9.31 -5.35 -0.01
N ASP A 234 -10.00 -5.68 -1.11
CA ASP A 234 -9.97 -4.89 -2.33
C ASP A 234 -11.02 -3.77 -2.33
N THR A 235 -10.65 -2.60 -1.81
CA THR A 235 -11.53 -1.42 -1.78
C THR A 235 -11.86 -0.88 -3.17
N LEU A 236 -11.01 -1.14 -4.16
CA LEU A 236 -11.20 -0.64 -5.53
C LEU A 236 -12.20 -1.51 -6.31
N TYR A 237 -12.21 -2.82 -6.06
CA TYR A 237 -13.06 -3.76 -6.78
C TYR A 237 -14.19 -4.36 -5.94
N GLY A 238 -14.53 -3.75 -4.80
CA GLY A 238 -15.72 -4.08 -4.01
C GLY A 238 -15.57 -5.35 -3.15
N GLY A 239 -14.34 -5.69 -2.75
CA GLY A 239 -14.06 -6.77 -1.82
C GLY A 239 -14.50 -6.45 -0.38
N PRO A 240 -14.79 -7.47 0.45
CA PRO A 240 -15.06 -7.26 1.87
C PRO A 240 -13.82 -6.69 2.57
N PRO A 241 -14.00 -5.90 3.65
CA PRO A 241 -12.90 -5.24 4.33
C PRO A 241 -11.95 -6.24 4.98
N ALA A 242 -10.66 -5.93 4.92
CA ALA A 242 -9.58 -6.64 5.62
C ALA A 242 -8.39 -5.69 5.82
N PRO A 243 -7.41 -6.03 6.69
CA PRO A 243 -6.29 -5.13 7.00
C PRO A 243 -5.38 -4.74 5.82
N ARG A 244 -5.51 -5.42 4.69
CA ARG A 244 -4.80 -5.20 3.43
C ARG A 244 -5.47 -5.98 2.30
N LEU A 245 -5.08 -5.70 1.05
CA LEU A 245 -5.40 -6.57 -0.07
C LEU A 245 -4.80 -7.98 0.15
N MET A 246 -5.67 -8.99 0.14
CA MET A 246 -5.29 -10.40 0.27
C MET A 246 -4.91 -10.98 -1.09
N LEU A 247 -3.91 -10.33 -1.73
CA LEU A 247 -3.24 -10.77 -2.95
C LEU A 247 -1.72 -10.80 -2.70
N HIS A 248 -1.11 -11.95 -2.97
CA HIS A 248 0.30 -12.19 -2.69
C HIS A 248 0.98 -12.93 -3.84
N ALA A 249 2.05 -12.37 -4.38
CA ALA A 249 2.95 -12.99 -5.35
C ALA A 249 3.85 -14.00 -4.61
N GLU A 250 3.35 -15.22 -4.42
CA GLU A 250 4.02 -16.24 -3.61
C GLU A 250 5.30 -16.77 -4.28
N GLU A 251 5.30 -16.91 -5.61
CA GLU A 251 6.40 -17.58 -6.31
C GLU A 251 6.67 -16.99 -7.71
N LEU A 252 7.96 -16.84 -8.02
CA LEU A 252 8.47 -16.50 -9.34
C LEU A 252 9.47 -17.58 -9.78
N ARG A 253 9.27 -18.17 -10.96
CA ARG A 253 10.24 -19.08 -11.58
C ARG A 253 10.74 -18.54 -12.91
N LEU A 254 12.04 -18.60 -13.10
CA LEU A 254 12.74 -18.12 -14.28
C LEU A 254 14.10 -18.82 -14.41
N ARG A 255 14.81 -18.57 -15.50
CA ARG A 255 16.23 -18.89 -15.62
C ARG A 255 17.07 -17.67 -15.27
N HIS A 256 18.15 -17.87 -14.53
CA HIS A 256 19.11 -16.81 -14.28
C HIS A 256 19.62 -16.28 -15.65
N PRO A 257 19.57 -14.96 -15.91
CA PRO A 257 19.75 -14.40 -17.26
C PRO A 257 21.14 -14.62 -17.85
N LEU A 258 22.16 -14.83 -17.01
CA LEU A 258 23.55 -15.07 -17.44
C LEU A 258 23.96 -16.54 -17.36
N THR A 259 23.71 -17.21 -16.23
CA THR A 259 24.13 -18.61 -16.03
C THR A 259 23.14 -19.65 -16.59
N GLY A 260 21.90 -19.27 -16.90
CA GLY A 260 20.85 -20.19 -17.36
C GLY A 260 20.28 -21.12 -16.28
N ALA A 261 20.81 -21.06 -15.05
CA ALA A 261 20.38 -21.87 -13.92
C ALA A 261 18.90 -21.64 -13.60
N ALA A 262 18.16 -22.70 -13.25
CA ALA A 262 16.77 -22.57 -12.84
C ALA A 262 16.67 -21.87 -11.49
N LEU A 263 15.91 -20.79 -11.42
CA LEU A 263 15.64 -20.03 -10.21
C LEU A 263 14.17 -20.22 -9.80
N ARG A 264 13.96 -20.52 -8.52
CA ARG A 264 12.66 -20.53 -7.86
C ARG A 264 12.74 -19.60 -6.66
N LEU A 265 12.09 -18.46 -6.77
CA LEU A 265 12.05 -17.42 -5.74
C LEU A 265 10.70 -17.49 -5.04
N CYS A 266 10.69 -17.59 -3.72
CA CYS A 266 9.46 -17.74 -2.93
C CYS A 266 9.39 -16.73 -1.80
N ALA A 267 8.24 -16.08 -1.67
CA ALA A 267 7.87 -15.32 -0.49
C ALA A 267 7.06 -16.21 0.47
N PRO A 268 7.13 -15.98 1.80
CA PRO A 268 6.27 -16.67 2.76
C PRO A 268 4.78 -16.52 2.40
N ALA A 269 4.07 -17.65 2.37
CA ALA A 269 2.67 -17.71 1.98
C ALA A 269 1.77 -16.81 2.85
N LEU A 270 0.63 -16.39 2.30
CA LEU A 270 -0.45 -15.83 3.11
C LEU A 270 -0.90 -16.84 4.18
N PRO A 271 -1.43 -16.37 5.32
CA PRO A 271 -2.08 -17.26 6.28
C PRO A 271 -3.08 -18.17 5.60
N ASP A 272 -3.00 -19.44 5.93
CA ASP A 272 -3.91 -20.44 5.42
C ASP A 272 -5.34 -20.18 5.89
N HIS A 273 -5.55 -19.52 7.03
CA HIS A 273 -6.87 -19.12 7.52
C HIS A 273 -7.01 -17.60 7.59
N LEU A 274 -8.13 -17.07 7.09
CA LEU A 274 -8.43 -15.64 7.18
C LEU A 274 -9.52 -15.38 8.22
N ARG A 275 -9.12 -14.80 9.35
CA ARG A 275 -10.08 -14.12 10.23
C ARG A 275 -10.31 -12.72 9.67
N LEU A 276 -11.44 -12.53 8.98
CA LEU A 276 -11.90 -11.18 8.64
C LEU A 276 -11.98 -10.35 9.93
N ALA A 277 -11.66 -9.06 9.83
CA ALA A 277 -11.67 -8.17 10.97
C ALA A 277 -13.06 -8.14 11.61
N GLY A 278 -13.21 -8.90 12.69
CA GLY A 278 -14.25 -8.82 13.70
C GLY A 278 -13.54 -8.64 15.05
N VAL A 279 -14.13 -7.84 15.92
CA VAL A 279 -13.62 -7.44 17.24
C VAL A 279 -12.88 -8.60 17.90
N ALA A 280 -11.58 -8.41 18.16
CA ALA A 280 -10.79 -9.43 18.84
C ALA A 280 -11.26 -9.52 20.31
N PRO A 281 -11.40 -10.74 20.87
CA PRO A 281 -11.69 -10.92 22.29
C PRO A 281 -10.51 -10.43 23.14
N GLU A 282 -10.78 -10.19 24.43
CA GLU A 282 -9.83 -9.76 25.46
C GLU A 282 -8.48 -10.50 25.31
N ARG A 283 -7.45 -9.74 24.94
CA ARG A 283 -6.08 -10.24 24.81
C ARG A 283 -5.36 -9.96 26.12
N SER A 284 -4.40 -10.82 26.49
CA SER A 284 -3.46 -10.46 27.55
C SER A 284 -2.71 -9.17 27.19
N PRO A 285 -2.24 -8.38 28.17
CA PRO A 285 -1.47 -7.16 27.92
C PRO A 285 -0.29 -7.38 26.95
N ASP A 286 0.47 -8.47 27.12
CA ASP A 286 1.61 -8.80 26.25
C ASP A 286 1.20 -9.07 24.80
N ALA A 287 0.12 -9.85 24.60
CA ALA A 287 -0.39 -10.16 23.27
C ALA A 287 -0.96 -8.91 22.58
N LEU A 288 -1.52 -7.99 23.35
CA LEU A 288 -1.99 -6.70 22.84
C LEU A 288 -0.82 -5.77 22.49
N ALA A 289 0.20 -5.70 23.34
CA ALA A 289 1.42 -4.92 23.09
C ALA A 289 2.10 -5.36 21.79
N GLU A 290 2.27 -6.67 21.59
CA GLU A 290 2.87 -7.19 20.36
C GLU A 290 2.01 -6.88 19.13
N ALA A 291 0.68 -6.97 19.26
CA ALA A 291 -0.24 -6.59 18.18
C ALA A 291 -0.14 -5.10 17.83
N PHE A 292 -0.04 -4.21 18.81
CA PHE A 292 0.18 -2.77 18.58
C PHE A 292 1.52 -2.49 17.93
N ARG A 293 2.62 -3.08 18.43
CA ARG A 293 3.94 -2.97 17.79
C ARG A 293 3.91 -3.43 16.35
N ALA A 294 3.23 -4.54 16.07
CA ALA A 294 3.08 -5.04 14.71
C ALA A 294 2.24 -4.09 13.83
N ALA A 295 1.17 -3.49 14.37
CA ALA A 295 0.37 -2.49 13.67
C ALA A 295 1.17 -1.23 13.36
N LEU A 296 1.90 -0.68 14.34
CA LEU A 296 2.77 0.48 14.17
C LEU A 296 3.89 0.21 13.17
N ARG A 297 4.55 -0.95 13.22
CA ARG A 297 5.57 -1.35 12.23
C ARG A 297 5.01 -1.36 10.81
N ARG A 298 3.83 -1.96 10.60
CA ARG A 298 3.15 -1.97 9.28
C ARG A 298 2.77 -0.55 8.84
N ALA A 299 2.21 0.23 9.76
CA ALA A 299 1.72 1.57 9.48
C ALA A 299 2.86 2.54 9.15
N GLY A 300 3.98 2.44 9.88
CA GLY A 300 5.22 3.18 9.63
C GLY A 300 5.88 2.77 8.31
N ALA A 301 5.95 1.48 7.99
CA ALA A 301 6.49 1.02 6.70
C ALA A 301 5.73 1.61 5.50
N ARG A 302 4.39 1.72 5.60
CA ARG A 302 3.53 2.34 4.58
C ARG A 302 3.68 3.86 4.46
N ARG A 303 4.15 4.52 5.52
CA ARG A 303 4.24 5.99 5.63
C ARG A 303 5.68 6.48 5.72
N TYR A 304 6.65 5.63 5.44
CA TYR A 304 8.06 5.97 5.56
C TYR A 304 8.44 7.22 4.74
N GLY A 305 7.85 7.44 3.55
CA GLY A 305 8.03 8.68 2.80
C GLY A 305 7.62 9.95 3.57
N LEU A 306 6.60 9.86 4.43
CA LEU A 306 6.21 10.96 5.33
C LEU A 306 7.22 11.15 6.47
N PHE A 307 7.84 10.07 6.94
CA PHE A 307 8.96 10.19 7.88
C PHE A 307 10.19 10.83 7.23
N VAL A 308 10.45 10.59 5.93
CA VAL A 308 11.50 11.31 5.19
C VAL A 308 11.17 12.79 5.03
N GLU A 309 9.91 13.13 4.75
CA GLU A 309 9.46 14.54 4.73
C GLU A 309 9.54 15.19 6.11
N HIS A 310 9.26 14.44 7.18
CA HIS A 310 9.35 14.87 8.56
C HIS A 310 10.80 15.19 8.96
N GLU A 311 11.75 14.31 8.63
CA GLU A 311 13.19 14.56 8.83
C GLU A 311 13.67 15.84 8.13
N ARG A 312 13.00 16.24 7.04
CA ARG A 312 13.32 17.46 6.27
C ARG A 312 12.53 18.69 6.74
N GLY A 313 11.63 18.55 7.71
CA GLY A 313 10.74 19.62 8.16
C GLY A 313 9.66 20.03 7.16
N VAL A 314 9.45 19.26 6.08
CA VAL A 314 8.47 19.60 5.02
C VAL A 314 7.06 19.21 5.46
N THR A 315 6.89 17.99 5.93
CA THR A 315 5.63 17.49 6.48
C THR A 315 5.90 16.91 7.85
N THR A 316 5.57 17.65 8.91
CA THR A 316 5.74 17.22 10.30
C THR A 316 4.43 16.80 10.96
N ALA A 317 3.29 16.95 10.29
CA ALA A 317 2.01 16.43 10.75
C ALA A 317 1.37 15.43 9.76
N PHE A 318 1.07 14.21 10.24
CA PHE A 318 0.40 13.18 9.44
C PHE A 318 -0.14 12.05 10.32
N ARG A 319 -1.16 11.34 9.83
CA ARG A 319 -1.65 10.13 10.51
C ARG A 319 -0.67 8.99 10.31
N LEU A 320 -0.06 8.48 11.39
CA LEU A 320 0.79 7.29 11.39
C LEU A 320 -0.05 6.00 11.32
N LEU A 321 -1.11 5.89 12.12
CA LEU A 321 -1.92 4.67 12.21
C LEU A 321 -3.41 5.02 12.07
N HIS A 322 -4.11 4.31 11.20
CA HIS A 322 -5.50 4.52 10.82
C HIS A 322 -6.34 3.25 11.05
N GLU A 323 -6.76 3.06 12.30
CA GLU A 323 -7.81 2.12 12.74
C GLU A 323 -7.76 0.74 12.06
N GLU A 324 -8.89 0.28 11.53
CA GLU A 324 -9.01 -1.02 10.83
C GLU A 324 -8.08 -1.11 9.61
N GLY A 325 -7.81 0.02 8.95
CA GLY A 325 -6.93 0.10 7.78
C GLY A 325 -5.48 -0.27 8.08
N ASP A 326 -5.03 -0.04 9.32
CA ASP A 326 -3.70 -0.47 9.79
C ASP A 326 -3.72 -1.76 10.64
N GLY A 327 -4.90 -2.35 10.82
CA GLY A 327 -5.11 -3.59 11.58
C GLY A 327 -5.16 -3.36 13.09
N ALA A 328 -5.59 -2.17 13.52
CA ALA A 328 -5.81 -1.81 14.92
C ALA A 328 -7.17 -1.10 15.07
N PRO A 329 -8.30 -1.84 15.01
CA PRO A 329 -9.65 -1.28 15.06
C PRO A 329 -9.85 -0.32 16.24
N GLY A 330 -10.45 0.84 15.98
CA GLY A 330 -10.72 1.85 17.02
C GLY A 330 -9.52 2.61 17.57
N LEU A 331 -8.31 2.40 17.03
CA LEU A 331 -7.09 3.15 17.36
C LEU A 331 -6.65 4.00 16.18
N ALA A 332 -6.50 5.31 16.37
CA ALA A 332 -5.75 6.15 15.44
C ALA A 332 -4.57 6.82 16.15
N VAL A 333 -3.44 6.96 15.45
CA VAL A 333 -2.26 7.66 15.97
C VAL A 333 -1.82 8.67 14.93
N ASP A 334 -1.86 9.94 15.31
CA ASP A 334 -1.41 11.07 14.52
C ASP A 334 -0.05 11.56 15.04
N VAL A 335 0.83 11.93 14.12
CA VAL A 335 2.13 12.56 14.40
C VAL A 335 1.93 14.06 14.28
N TYR A 336 2.40 14.80 15.27
CA TYR A 336 2.49 16.25 15.29
C TYR A 336 3.88 16.66 15.76
N ASP A 337 4.78 16.83 14.80
CA ASP A 337 6.19 17.09 15.04
C ASP A 337 6.82 16.00 15.93
N GLU A 338 7.30 16.32 17.12
CA GLU A 338 7.85 15.34 18.07
C GLU A 338 6.79 14.68 18.96
N HIS A 339 5.51 15.03 18.80
CA HIS A 339 4.41 14.55 19.65
C HIS A 339 3.52 13.54 18.93
N LEU A 340 2.88 12.68 19.71
CA LEU A 340 1.83 11.80 19.22
C LEU A 340 0.49 12.23 19.77
N LEU A 341 -0.53 12.15 18.92
CA LEU A 341 -1.92 12.29 19.32
C LEU A 341 -2.67 10.99 19.03
N VAL A 342 -3.20 10.39 20.08
CA VAL A 342 -3.88 9.11 20.04
C VAL A 342 -5.38 9.33 20.13
N HIS A 343 -6.14 8.76 19.20
CA HIS A 343 -7.59 8.72 19.25
C HIS A 343 -8.04 7.31 19.59
N LEU A 344 -8.74 7.17 20.72
CA LEU A 344 -9.38 5.93 21.15
C LEU A 344 -10.88 6.03 20.88
N ARG A 345 -11.41 5.13 20.06
CA ARG A 345 -12.84 5.07 19.74
C ARG A 345 -13.57 3.87 20.35
N ASP A 346 -12.84 3.04 21.09
CA ASP A 346 -13.35 1.80 21.64
C ASP A 346 -13.08 1.74 23.14
N GLU A 347 -14.12 1.53 23.95
CA GLU A 347 -14.00 1.45 25.40
C GLU A 347 -13.17 0.24 25.84
N ALA A 348 -13.22 -0.86 25.08
CA ALA A 348 -12.39 -2.04 25.37
C ALA A 348 -10.90 -1.73 25.20
N LEU A 349 -10.56 -0.81 24.29
CA LEU A 349 -9.18 -0.37 24.08
C LEU A 349 -8.71 0.60 25.17
N ALA A 350 -9.63 1.43 25.70
CA ALA A 350 -9.35 2.33 26.81
C ALA A 350 -8.97 1.58 28.09
N ALA A 351 -9.47 0.35 28.29
CA ALA A 351 -9.07 -0.50 29.41
C ALA A 351 -7.60 -0.97 29.35
N HIS A 352 -6.93 -0.80 28.20
CA HIS A 352 -5.53 -1.19 28.00
C HIS A 352 -4.61 -0.01 27.67
N GLU A 353 -4.98 1.19 28.13
CA GLU A 353 -4.26 2.45 27.89
C GLU A 353 -2.78 2.38 28.28
N ASP A 354 -2.44 1.83 29.46
CA ASP A 354 -1.05 1.72 29.91
C ASP A 354 -0.18 0.89 28.96
N THR A 355 -0.74 -0.20 28.44
CA THR A 355 -0.06 -1.05 27.44
C THR A 355 0.17 -0.28 26.15
N LEU A 356 -0.82 0.48 25.70
CA LEU A 356 -0.72 1.32 24.51
C LEU A 356 0.33 2.43 24.68
N LEU A 357 0.29 3.17 25.80
CA LEU A 357 1.23 4.25 26.10
C LEU A 357 2.66 3.72 26.19
N SER A 358 2.87 2.55 26.83
CA SER A 358 4.18 1.90 26.88
C SER A 358 4.72 1.60 25.48
N VAL A 359 3.89 1.09 24.57
CA VAL A 359 4.31 0.79 23.19
C VAL A 359 4.59 2.07 22.40
N LEU A 360 3.79 3.12 22.59
CA LEU A 360 4.00 4.39 21.88
C LEU A 360 5.24 5.15 22.39
N ALA A 361 5.55 5.03 23.69
CA ALA A 361 6.76 5.57 24.28
C ALA A 361 8.04 5.00 23.66
N GLU A 362 8.02 3.73 23.22
CA GLU A 362 9.14 3.10 22.49
C GLU A 362 9.47 3.82 21.19
N LEU A 363 8.51 4.55 20.60
CA LEU A 363 8.74 5.35 19.39
C LEU A 363 9.56 6.62 19.65
N GLY A 364 9.81 6.95 20.93
CA GLY A 364 10.54 8.13 21.37
C GLY A 364 9.90 9.48 21.01
N PRO A 365 8.59 9.68 21.20
CA PRO A 365 8.00 11.01 21.13
C PRO A 365 8.43 11.87 22.33
N ARG A 366 8.26 13.19 22.23
CA ARG A 366 8.37 14.11 23.37
C ARG A 366 7.19 13.97 24.33
N GLY A 367 5.99 13.78 23.78
CA GLY A 367 4.77 13.56 24.55
C GLY A 367 3.68 12.83 23.75
N VAL A 368 2.81 12.13 24.47
CA VAL A 368 1.65 11.42 23.90
C VAL A 368 0.37 12.00 24.49
N TYR A 369 -0.45 12.61 23.63
CA TYR A 369 -1.75 13.16 23.96
C TYR A 369 -2.85 12.15 23.62
N LEU A 370 -3.92 12.14 24.41
CA LEU A 370 -4.99 11.15 24.28
C LEU A 370 -6.35 11.83 24.09
N LYS A 371 -7.13 11.34 23.12
CA LYS A 371 -8.51 11.79 22.85
C LYS A 371 -9.43 10.57 22.81
N ARG A 372 -10.35 10.49 23.77
CA ARG A 372 -11.35 9.42 23.90
C ARG A 372 -12.64 9.87 23.20
N ARG A 373 -13.02 9.19 22.11
CA ARG A 373 -14.20 9.50 21.30
C ARG A 373 -15.21 8.35 21.37
N PRO A 374 -16.28 8.45 22.17
CA PRO A 374 -17.33 7.44 22.21
C PRO A 374 -17.97 7.25 20.82
N LYS A 375 -18.23 6.01 20.40
CA LYS A 375 -18.86 5.68 19.10
C LYS A 375 -20.31 6.19 18.97
N GLN A 376 -21.01 6.47 20.07
CA GLN A 376 -22.38 6.99 20.04
C GLN A 376 -22.38 8.53 20.09
N SER A 377 -22.63 9.16 18.93
CA SER A 377 -22.69 10.62 18.77
C SER A 377 -23.81 11.30 19.58
N ASN A 378 -24.81 10.56 20.06
CA ASN A 378 -25.98 11.12 20.75
C ASN A 378 -25.78 11.25 22.28
N THR A 379 -24.60 10.92 22.80
CA THR A 379 -24.31 10.89 24.26
C THR A 379 -23.16 11.84 24.65
N LEU A 380 -22.76 12.78 23.79
CA LEU A 380 -21.75 13.79 24.12
C LEU A 380 -22.44 15.08 24.59
N ALA A 381 -22.78 15.14 25.88
CA ALA A 381 -23.32 16.35 26.49
C ALA A 381 -22.25 17.43 26.69
N ASP A 382 -20.96 17.05 26.74
CA ASP A 382 -19.84 18.00 26.73
C ASP A 382 -18.58 17.35 26.11
N THR A 383 -18.13 17.84 24.96
CA THR A 383 -16.91 17.38 24.28
C THR A 383 -15.63 18.02 24.83
N ARG A 384 -15.73 18.90 25.84
CA ARG A 384 -14.61 19.61 26.48
C ARG A 384 -14.24 19.05 27.84
N THR A 385 -14.85 17.95 28.27
CA THR A 385 -14.48 17.34 29.55
C THR A 385 -13.03 16.85 29.51
N GLU A 386 -12.23 17.26 30.49
CA GLU A 386 -10.83 16.85 30.66
C GLU A 386 -10.67 15.32 30.66
N ALA A 387 -11.70 14.58 31.09
CA ALA A 387 -11.76 13.12 31.03
C ALA A 387 -11.72 12.55 29.59
N LEU A 388 -12.24 13.28 28.59
CA LEU A 388 -12.25 12.84 27.19
C LEU A 388 -11.03 13.33 26.40
N ALA A 389 -10.49 14.50 26.77
CA ALA A 389 -9.30 15.08 26.16
C ALA A 389 -8.49 15.82 27.23
N PRO A 390 -7.55 15.15 27.91
CA PRO A 390 -6.69 15.80 28.89
C PRO A 390 -5.84 16.89 28.23
N GLU A 391 -5.72 18.03 28.90
CA GLU A 391 -4.89 19.15 28.41
C GLU A 391 -3.39 18.81 28.42
N ARG A 392 -2.99 17.95 29.35
CA ARG A 392 -1.61 17.47 29.50
C ARG A 392 -1.43 16.12 28.79
N PRO A 393 -0.22 15.81 28.31
CA PRO A 393 0.03 14.51 27.71
C PRO A 393 -0.14 13.40 28.76
N ALA A 394 -0.67 12.27 28.33
CA ALA A 394 -0.81 11.06 29.13
C ALA A 394 0.55 10.38 29.38
N TRP A 395 1.56 10.69 28.55
CA TRP A 395 2.94 10.24 28.72
C TRP A 395 3.92 11.29 28.20
N GLY A 396 5.07 11.44 28.86
CA GLY A 396 6.13 12.36 28.46
C GLY A 396 5.94 13.78 28.96
N GLU A 397 6.57 14.74 28.29
CA GLU A 397 6.58 16.14 28.70
C GLU A 397 5.50 16.94 27.97
N PRO A 398 4.84 17.90 28.64
CA PRO A 398 3.97 18.86 27.97
C PRO A 398 4.77 19.74 27.01
N THR A 399 4.06 20.32 26.05
CA THR A 399 4.63 21.35 25.18
C THR A 399 4.99 22.60 26.00
N ASP A 400 6.09 23.26 25.65
CA ASP A 400 6.51 24.51 26.34
C ASP A 400 5.51 25.65 26.09
N GLU A 401 4.82 25.60 24.95
CA GLU A 401 3.82 26.56 24.50
C GLU A 401 2.46 25.86 24.33
N PRO A 402 1.32 26.57 24.48
CA PRO A 402 -0.01 26.00 24.28
C PRO A 402 -0.31 25.62 22.83
N GLU A 403 0.43 26.21 21.87
CA GLU A 403 0.32 25.93 20.44
C GLU A 403 1.65 25.36 19.90
N VAL A 404 1.56 24.24 19.19
CA VAL A 404 2.69 23.66 18.45
C VAL A 404 2.58 24.09 16.99
N THR A 405 3.71 24.49 16.39
CA THR A 405 3.76 24.74 14.94
C THR A 405 4.18 23.46 14.23
N VAL A 406 3.32 22.98 13.33
CA VAL A 406 3.60 21.83 12.46
C VAL A 406 3.58 22.26 11.00
N HIS A 407 4.20 21.48 10.13
CA HIS A 407 4.26 21.76 8.70
C HIS A 407 3.52 20.67 7.92
N GLU A 408 2.79 21.07 6.88
CA GLU A 408 2.22 20.17 5.88
C GLU A 408 2.58 20.70 4.50
N ALA A 409 3.39 19.94 3.75
CA ALA A 409 3.95 20.36 2.46
C ALA A 409 4.63 21.75 2.50
N GLY A 410 5.31 22.07 3.60
CA GLY A 410 6.01 23.33 3.84
C GLY A 410 5.12 24.47 4.33
N VAL A 411 3.80 24.27 4.44
CA VAL A 411 2.87 25.27 4.99
C VAL A 411 2.78 25.10 6.51
N PRO A 412 3.02 26.16 7.31
CA PRO A 412 2.95 26.08 8.77
C PRO A 412 1.50 26.16 9.28
N TYR A 413 1.18 25.34 10.26
CA TYR A 413 -0.10 25.31 10.98
C TYR A 413 0.15 25.35 12.48
N ARG A 414 -0.63 26.16 13.20
CA ARG A 414 -0.63 26.13 14.67
C ARG A 414 -1.72 25.19 15.16
N VAL A 415 -1.34 24.25 16.01
CA VAL A 415 -2.25 23.23 16.54
C VAL A 415 -2.17 23.20 18.06
N ARG A 416 -3.28 22.86 18.69
CA ARG A 416 -3.38 22.70 20.15
C ARG A 416 -3.65 21.24 20.45
N LEU A 417 -2.64 20.56 21.00
CA LEU A 417 -2.71 19.12 21.22
C LEU A 417 -3.66 18.78 22.40
N GLY A 418 -3.60 19.59 23.46
CA GLY A 418 -4.43 19.45 24.66
C GLY A 418 -5.86 19.99 24.55
N ASP A 419 -6.19 20.78 23.53
CA ASP A 419 -7.53 21.37 23.41
C ASP A 419 -8.53 20.36 22.84
N GLY A 420 -9.50 19.97 23.66
CA GLY A 420 -10.72 19.24 23.26
C GLY A 420 -10.48 18.04 22.34
N LEU A 421 -11.52 17.62 21.61
CA LEU A 421 -11.43 16.46 20.72
C LEU A 421 -10.79 16.74 19.35
N SER A 422 -10.54 18.00 18.98
CA SER A 422 -9.96 18.39 17.68
C SER A 422 -8.74 19.27 17.89
N THR A 423 -7.70 19.06 17.09
CA THR A 423 -6.47 19.90 17.09
C THR A 423 -6.57 21.11 16.17
N GLY A 424 -7.68 21.26 15.44
CA GLY A 424 -7.84 22.26 14.38
C GLY A 424 -7.26 21.84 13.01
N LEU A 425 -6.55 20.70 12.94
CA LEU A 425 -5.98 20.16 11.71
C LEU A 425 -6.49 18.73 11.43
N PHE A 426 -7.45 18.60 10.51
CA PHE A 426 -7.99 17.30 10.04
C PHE A 426 -7.04 16.58 9.08
N LEU A 427 -6.21 15.67 9.59
CA LEU A 427 -5.20 14.93 8.81
C LEU A 427 -5.79 13.84 7.90
N ASP A 428 -7.05 13.46 8.11
CA ASP A 428 -7.80 12.48 7.31
C ASP A 428 -8.37 13.06 6.01
N GLN A 429 -8.31 14.37 5.81
CA GLN A 429 -8.74 15.07 4.61
C GLN A 429 -7.59 15.72 3.84
N ARG A 430 -6.36 15.21 4.01
CA ARG A 430 -5.14 15.76 3.39
C ARG A 430 -5.26 15.92 1.87
N ASP A 431 -5.85 14.94 1.17
CA ASP A 431 -6.01 15.01 -0.29
C ASP A 431 -7.10 15.98 -0.76
N ASN A 432 -7.95 16.50 0.15
CA ASN A 432 -9.00 17.47 -0.15
C ASN A 432 -8.57 18.93 0.11
N ARG A 433 -7.31 19.15 0.49
CA ARG A 433 -6.69 20.45 0.75
C ARG A 433 -5.63 20.72 -0.29
#